data_AF-A0A967SWL1-F1
#
_entry.id   AF-A0A967SWL1-F1
#
_cell.length_a   1.000
_cell.length_b   1.000
_cell.length_c   1.000
_cell.angle_alpha   90.00
_cell.angle_beta   90.00
_cell.angle_gamma   90.00
#
_symmetry.space_group_name_H-M   'P 1'
#
loop_
_entity.id
_entity.type
_entity.pdbx_description
1 polymer ?
#
loop_
_entity_poly.entity_id
_entity_poly.type
_entity_poly.pdbx_seq_one_letter_code
_entity_poly.pdbx_strand_id
1 'polypeptide(L)'
;GDSEQIFFESGDQVRYAMAIGNRAAVYEGLGQLEEAIQLYSKSADILREAGEETAYTQIMQSLSAIQLRTGKSLEALASMQIAMNHVEKPGIKQRFLKRLLKFPNQFLGK
;
A
#
# COMPACT_ATOMS: atom_id res chain seq x y z
N GLY A 1 -41.23 6.28 -5.84
CA GLY A 1 -40.82 5.41 -6.95
C GLY A 1 -39.33 5.50 -7.13
N ASP A 2 -38.86 6.10 -8.21
CA ASP A 2 -37.44 6.05 -8.59
C ASP A 2 -36.51 6.85 -7.65
N SER A 3 -36.94 8.01 -7.16
CA SER A 3 -36.13 8.83 -6.25
C SER A 3 -35.87 8.15 -4.90
N GLU A 4 -36.87 7.45 -4.34
CA GLU A 4 -36.73 6.74 -3.06
C GLU A 4 -35.75 5.56 -3.20
N GLN A 5 -35.79 4.87 -4.34
CA GLN A 5 -34.86 3.78 -4.63
C GLN A 5 -33.42 4.31 -4.79
N ILE A 6 -33.21 5.43 -5.48
CA ILE A 6 -31.90 6.06 -5.62
C ILE A 6 -31.34 6.50 -4.24
N PHE A 7 -32.18 7.12 -3.40
CA PHE A 7 -31.76 7.50 -2.04
C PHE A 7 -31.43 6.28 -1.19
N PHE A 8 -32.19 5.20 -1.32
CA PHE A 8 -31.94 3.94 -0.60
C PHE A 8 -30.63 3.29 -1.04
N GLU A 9 -30.41 3.15 -2.35
CA GLU A 9 -29.19 2.59 -2.95
C GLU A 9 -27.96 3.41 -2.57
N SER A 10 -28.05 4.74 -2.64
CA SER A 10 -26.98 5.64 -2.19
C SER A 10 -26.68 5.44 -0.69
N GLY A 11 -27.71 5.36 0.16
CA GLY A 11 -27.54 5.09 1.58
C GLY A 11 -26.83 3.75 1.88
N ASP A 12 -27.10 2.71 1.09
CA ASP A 12 -26.41 1.43 1.20
C ASP A 12 -24.95 1.50 0.74
N GLN A 13 -24.68 2.23 -0.34
CA GLN A 13 -23.31 2.46 -0.82
C GLN A 13 -22.46 3.22 0.21
N VAL A 14 -23.02 4.25 0.84
CA VAL A 14 -22.35 5.01 1.90
C VAL A 14 -22.03 4.12 3.10
N ARG A 15 -23.00 3.32 3.57
CA ARG A 15 -22.78 2.37 4.68
C ARG A 15 -21.70 1.34 4.33
N TYR A 16 -21.71 0.82 3.11
CA TYR A 16 -20.71 -0.12 2.62
C TYR A 16 -19.32 0.51 2.56
N ALA A 17 -19.20 1.75 2.08
CA ALA A 17 -17.93 2.47 2.04
C ALA A 17 -17.37 2.70 3.46
N MET A 18 -18.19 3.15 4.40
CA MET A 18 -17.78 3.33 5.80
C MET A 18 -17.28 2.01 6.43
N ALA A 19 -17.94 0.89 6.14
CA ALA A 19 -17.48 -0.43 6.60
C ALA A 19 -16.11 -0.80 6.01
N ILE A 20 -15.85 -0.48 4.73
CA ILE A 20 -14.52 -0.67 4.11
C ILE A 20 -13.48 0.24 4.78
N GLY A 21 -13.79 1.51 5.03
CA GLY A 21 -12.89 2.45 5.71
C GLY A 21 -12.52 1.99 7.12
N ASN A 22 -13.48 1.45 7.88
CA ASN A 22 -13.22 0.86 9.18
C ASN A 22 -12.30 -0.38 9.07
N ARG A 23 -12.51 -1.22 8.06
CA ARG A 23 -11.62 -2.37 7.81
C ARG A 23 -10.21 -1.91 7.45
N ALA A 24 -10.07 -0.83 6.68
CA ALA A 24 -8.78 -0.22 6.38
C ALA A 24 -8.05 0.24 7.66
N ALA A 25 -8.77 0.85 8.60
CA ALA A 25 -8.21 1.24 9.90
C ALA A 25 -7.69 0.05 10.72
N VAL A 26 -8.38 -1.10 10.65
CA VAL A 26 -7.91 -2.33 11.29
C VAL A 26 -6.59 -2.81 10.65
N TYR A 27 -6.51 -2.86 9.32
CA TYR A 27 -5.27 -3.22 8.63
C TYR A 27 -4.14 -2.22 8.91
N GLU A 28 -4.46 -0.93 9.03
CA GLU A 28 -3.50 0.09 9.43
C GLU A 28 -2.92 -0.20 10.83
N GLY A 29 -3.78 -0.50 11.80
CA GLY A 29 -3.36 -0.85 13.16
C GLY A 29 -2.53 -2.14 13.23
N LEU A 30 -2.71 -3.05 12.27
CA LEU A 30 -1.89 -4.27 12.12
C LEU A 30 -0.58 -4.04 11.36
N GLY A 31 -0.33 -2.83 10.86
CA GLY A 31 0.86 -2.50 10.06
C GLY A 31 0.82 -3.00 8.61
N GLN A 32 -0.32 -3.53 8.15
CA GLN A 32 -0.55 -3.96 6.77
C GLN A 32 -0.94 -2.75 5.91
N LEU A 33 0.04 -1.89 5.65
CA LEU A 33 -0.18 -0.55 5.12
C LEU A 33 -0.67 -0.55 3.67
N GLU A 34 -0.18 -1.47 2.85
CA GLU A 34 -0.61 -1.61 1.46
C GLU A 34 -2.09 -2.00 1.36
N GLU A 35 -2.55 -2.96 2.16
CA GLU A 35 -3.96 -3.36 2.22
C GLU A 35 -4.84 -2.24 2.76
N ALA A 36 -4.38 -1.52 3.79
CA ALA A 36 -5.08 -0.35 4.32
C ALA A 36 -5.25 0.73 3.24
N ILE A 37 -4.19 1.05 2.49
CA ILE A 37 -4.23 2.03 1.39
C ILE A 37 -5.28 1.64 0.34
N GLN A 38 -5.28 0.39 -0.11
CA GLN A 38 -6.24 -0.08 -1.12
C GLN A 38 -7.69 0.06 -0.65
N LEU A 39 -7.96 -0.28 0.62
CA LEU A 39 -9.30 -0.19 1.18
C LEU A 39 -9.73 1.25 1.41
N TYR A 40 -8.85 2.11 1.92
CA TYR A 40 -9.14 3.54 2.04
C TYR A 40 -9.42 4.18 0.68
N SER A 41 -8.64 3.88 -0.36
CA SER A 41 -8.89 4.36 -1.72
C SER A 41 -10.27 3.92 -2.24
N LYS A 42 -10.60 2.63 -2.09
CA LYS A 42 -11.92 2.12 -2.49
C LYS A 42 -13.06 2.80 -1.73
N SER A 43 -12.90 3.01 -0.43
CA SER A 43 -13.88 3.75 0.38
C SER A 43 -14.04 5.19 -0.09
N ALA A 44 -12.95 5.87 -0.43
CA ALA A 44 -12.96 7.25 -0.90
C ALA A 44 -13.71 7.38 -2.24
N ASP A 45 -13.46 6.47 -3.19
CA ASP A 45 -14.12 6.49 -4.50
C ASP A 45 -15.64 6.39 -4.38
N ILE A 46 -16.13 5.46 -3.54
CA ILE A 46 -17.57 5.26 -3.33
C ILE A 46 -18.20 6.48 -2.63
N LEU A 47 -17.55 7.04 -1.61
CA LEU A 47 -18.08 8.21 -0.89
C LEU A 47 -18.12 9.46 -1.79
N ARG A 48 -17.13 9.62 -2.67
CA ARG A 48 -17.12 10.69 -3.67
C ARG A 48 -18.27 10.53 -4.67
N GLU A 49 -18.49 9.32 -5.18
CA GLU A 49 -19.60 9.03 -6.11
C GLU A 49 -20.98 9.24 -5.45
N ALA A 50 -21.10 8.97 -4.15
CA ALA A 50 -22.31 9.21 -3.37
C ALA A 50 -22.51 10.68 -2.95
N GLY A 51 -21.53 11.56 -3.16
CA GLY A 51 -21.59 12.97 -2.75
C GLY A 51 -21.38 13.21 -1.25
N GLU A 52 -20.83 12.23 -0.52
CA GLU A 52 -20.59 12.29 0.93
C GLU A 52 -19.24 12.97 1.24
N GLU A 53 -19.17 14.27 1.00
CA GLU A 53 -17.93 15.07 1.10
C GLU A 53 -17.24 15.01 2.47
N THR A 54 -18.03 14.97 3.55
CA THR A 54 -17.47 14.94 4.92
C THR A 54 -16.78 13.60 5.18
N ALA A 55 -17.43 12.49 4.85
CA ALA A 55 -16.87 11.16 5.03
C ALA A 55 -15.70 10.91 4.06
N TYR A 56 -15.81 11.36 2.81
CA TYR A 56 -14.71 11.33 1.84
C TYR A 56 -13.46 12.03 2.39
N THR A 57 -13.62 13.25 2.93
CA THR A 57 -12.50 14.02 3.49
C THR A 57 -11.82 13.30 4.64
N GLN A 58 -12.58 12.67 5.54
CA GLN A 58 -12.03 11.88 6.65
C GLN A 58 -11.19 10.71 6.15
N ILE A 59 -11.70 9.94 5.18
CA ILE A 59 -10.99 8.82 4.58
C ILE A 59 -9.71 9.28 3.88
N MET A 60 -9.76 10.41 3.17
CA MET A 60 -8.60 10.99 2.50
C MET A 60 -7.51 11.44 3.48
N GLN A 61 -7.89 11.95 4.65
CA GLN A 61 -6.94 12.29 5.71
C GLN A 61 -6.20 11.05 6.23
N SER A 62 -6.93 9.95 6.49
CA SER A 62 -6.32 8.66 6.87
C SER A 62 -5.38 8.13 5.79
N LEU A 63 -5.82 8.11 4.53
CA LEU A 63 -5.01 7.67 3.39
C LEU A 63 -3.70 8.49 3.27
N SER A 64 -3.81 9.81 3.35
CA SER A 64 -2.66 10.71 3.27
C SER A 64 -1.65 10.48 4.39
N ALA A 65 -2.13 10.26 5.62
CA ALA A 65 -1.27 9.98 6.77
C ALA A 65 -0.45 8.69 6.55
N ILE A 66 -1.08 7.64 6.01
CA ILE A 66 -0.42 6.36 5.74
C ILE A 66 0.59 6.48 4.60
N GLN A 67 0.25 7.18 3.51
CA GLN A 67 1.17 7.39 2.39
C GLN A 67 2.43 8.15 2.82
N LEU A 68 2.28 9.18 3.66
CA LEU A 68 3.41 9.91 4.24
C LEU A 68 4.28 9.02 5.15
N ARG A 69 3.67 8.15 5.96
CA ARG A 69 4.40 7.19 6.81
C ARG A 69 5.15 6.15 5.98
N THR A 70 4.51 5.63 4.93
CA THR A 70 5.08 4.60 4.06
C THR A 70 6.22 5.15 3.22
N GLY A 71 6.07 6.34 2.64
CA GLY A 71 7.15 7.04 1.93
C GLY A 71 8.39 7.26 2.81
N LYS A 72 8.19 7.81 4.01
CA LYS A 72 9.28 7.99 5.00
C LYS A 72 9.91 6.66 5.43
N SER A 73 9.12 5.60 5.59
CA SER A 73 9.62 4.28 5.96
C SER A 73 10.48 3.66 4.85
N LEU A 74 10.05 3.79 3.59
CA LEU A 74 10.83 3.35 2.42
C LEU A 74 12.13 4.15 2.27
N GLU A 75 12.09 5.46 2.46
CA GLU A 75 13.30 6.31 2.46
C GLU A 75 14.29 5.91 3.56
N ALA A 76 13.80 5.63 4.77
CA ALA A 76 14.64 5.17 5.88
C ALA A 76 15.29 3.82 5.57
N LEU A 77 14.54 2.86 5.03
CA LEU A 77 15.06 1.55 4.61
C LEU A 77 16.10 1.68 3.50
N ALA A 78 15.84 2.52 2.49
CA ALA A 78 16.79 2.77 1.41
C ALA A 78 18.09 3.40 1.94
N SER A 79 17.99 4.39 2.83
CA SER A 79 19.14 5.03 3.46
C SER A 79 19.96 4.05 4.30
N MET A 80 19.30 3.21 5.08
CA MET A 80 19.94 2.16 5.87
C MET A 80 20.63 1.13 4.95
N GLN A 81 20.01 0.73 3.85
CA GLN A 81 20.61 -0.19 2.88
C GLN A 81 21.86 0.41 2.20
N ILE A 82 21.83 1.70 1.84
CA ILE A 82 23.00 2.41 1.31
C ILE A 82 24.12 2.43 2.35
N ALA A 83 23.82 2.78 3.61
CA ALA A 83 24.79 2.81 4.70
C ALA A 83 25.39 1.43 4.97
N MET A 84 24.57 0.37 5.05
CA MET A 84 25.05 -1.01 5.22
C MET A 84 25.95 -1.45 4.07
N ASN A 85 25.61 -1.12 2.82
CA ASN A 85 26.45 -1.42 1.65
C ASN A 85 27.78 -0.65 1.64
N HIS A 86 27.85 0.52 2.31
CA HIS A 86 29.11 1.26 2.48
C HIS A 86 29.96 0.70 3.63
N VAL A 87 29.33 0.14 4.67
CA VAL A 87 30.04 -0.46 5.82
C VAL A 87 30.51 -1.89 5.51
N GLU A 88 29.77 -2.67 4.72
CA GLU A 88 30.19 -3.99 4.24
C GLU A 88 31.27 -3.86 3.15
N LYS A 89 32.55 -4.09 3.51
CA LYS A 89 33.63 -4.26 2.53
C LYS A 89 33.20 -5.27 1.44
N PRO A 90 33.31 -4.95 0.14
CA PRO A 90 32.74 -5.71 -0.98
C PRO A 90 33.48 -7.02 -1.31
N GLY A 91 34.02 -7.72 -0.32
CA GLY A 91 34.83 -8.92 -0.52
C GLY A 91 34.02 -10.18 -0.79
N ILE A 92 32.90 -10.36 -0.11
CA ILE A 92 32.22 -11.67 -0.04
C ILE A 92 31.14 -11.80 -1.12
N LYS A 93 30.21 -10.85 -1.20
CA LYS A 93 29.14 -10.85 -2.23
C LYS A 93 29.70 -10.80 -3.66
N GLN A 94 30.76 -10.01 -3.89
CA GLN A 94 31.37 -9.87 -5.20
C GLN A 94 32.17 -11.13 -5.62
N ARG A 95 32.82 -11.82 -4.66
CA ARG A 95 33.48 -13.12 -4.91
C ARG A 95 32.47 -14.22 -5.16
N PHE A 96 31.36 -14.23 -4.41
CA PHE A 96 30.28 -15.20 -4.62
C PHE A 96 29.62 -14.99 -5.99
N LEU A 97 29.28 -13.75 -6.33
CA LEU A 97 28.68 -13.41 -7.62
C LEU A 97 29.64 -13.68 -8.79
N LYS A 98 30.94 -13.36 -8.66
CA LYS A 98 31.95 -13.75 -9.68
C LYS A 98 32.10 -15.26 -9.80
N ARG A 99 31.97 -16.03 -8.72
CA ARG A 99 32.04 -17.50 -8.75
C ARG A 99 30.78 -18.11 -9.37
N LEU A 100 29.62 -17.51 -9.11
CA LEU A 100 28.33 -17.89 -9.68
C LEU A 100 28.25 -17.57 -11.18
N LEU A 101 28.71 -16.39 -11.60
CA LEU A 101 28.73 -15.98 -13.02
C LEU A 101 29.81 -16.68 -13.86
N LYS A 102 30.84 -17.24 -13.21
CA LYS A 102 31.85 -18.08 -13.86
C LYS A 102 31.48 -19.57 -13.90
N PHE A 103 30.32 -19.97 -13.36
CA PHE A 103 29.84 -21.33 -13.58
C PHE A 103 29.49 -21.47 -15.07
N PRO A 104 30.17 -22.34 -15.83
CA PRO A 104 29.90 -22.48 -17.25
C PRO A 104 28.48 -23.03 -17.43
N ASN A 105 27.77 -22.45 -18.39
CA ASN A 105 26.38 -22.72 -18.78
C ASN A 105 26.19 -24.13 -19.41
N GLN A 106 26.97 -25.12 -18.97
CA GLN A 106 27.07 -26.46 -19.57
C GLN A 106 25.99 -27.44 -19.05
N PHE A 107 25.01 -26.95 -18.27
CA PHE A 107 23.87 -27.72 -17.78
C PHE A 107 22.51 -27.21 -18.27
N LEU A 108 22.46 -26.25 -19.20
CA LEU A 108 21.24 -25.93 -19.94
C LEU A 108 21.36 -26.50 -21.36
N GLY A 109 21.26 -27.83 -21.42
CA GLY A 109 21.25 -28.60 -22.66
C GLY A 109 20.22 -29.72 -22.60
N LYS A 110 18.97 -29.39 -22.95
CA LYS A 110 18.12 -30.05 -23.95
C LYS A 110 16.76 -29.35 -24.01
#